data_AF-A0A536U9A1-F1
#
_entry.id   AF-A0A536U9A1-F1
#
_cell.length_a   1.000
_cell.length_b   1.000
_cell.length_c   1.000
_cell.angle_alpha   90.00
_cell.angle_beta   90.00
_cell.angle_gamma   90.00
#
_symmetry.space_group_name_H-M   'P 1'
#
loop_
_entity.id
_entity.type
_entity.pdbx_description
1 polymer ?
#
loop_
_entity_poly.entity_id
_entity_poly.type
_entity_poly.pdbx_seq_one_letter_code
_entity_poly.pdbx_strand_id
1 'polypeptide(L)'
;KVLPAIQAAVARGVELVGDIELFARALPPGQRVLAVTGSNGKSTVSALTGELVRAAGLSAAVIGNIGEPVLDALAEHEDGTRWPDVFVLELSSFQLETTTGLRPIAATVLNVTENHLDRYSGIDDYAAARMLPGSRVAARSCSRLTSSRSSANITR
;
A
#
# COMPACT_ATOMS: atom_id res chain seq x y z
N LYS A 1 -16.33 -3.02 -7.93
CA LYS A 1 -17.33 -2.28 -8.73
C LYS A 1 -17.88 -1.21 -7.80
N VAL A 2 -17.60 0.06 -8.07
CA VAL A 2 -18.05 1.17 -7.23
C VAL A 2 -19.58 1.28 -7.32
N LEU A 3 -20.25 1.57 -6.21
CA LEU A 3 -21.72 1.65 -6.18
C LEU A 3 -22.21 2.81 -7.06
N PRO A 4 -23.33 2.67 -7.79
CA PRO A 4 -23.85 3.72 -8.68
C PRO A 4 -24.06 5.07 -7.98
N ALA A 5 -24.46 5.06 -6.70
CA ALA A 5 -24.63 6.28 -5.91
C ALA A 5 -23.30 7.03 -5.69
N ILE A 6 -22.21 6.31 -5.46
CA ILE A 6 -20.86 6.90 -5.29
C ILE A 6 -20.39 7.50 -6.62
N GLN A 7 -20.61 6.78 -7.73
CA GLN A 7 -20.27 7.28 -9.07
C GLN A 7 -21.02 8.58 -9.39
N ALA A 8 -22.31 8.65 -9.06
CA ALA A 8 -23.11 9.86 -9.27
C ALA A 8 -22.65 11.04 -8.41
N ALA A 9 -22.17 10.80 -7.19
CA ALA A 9 -21.60 11.84 -6.33
C ALA A 9 -20.28 12.38 -6.91
N VAL A 10 -19.37 11.48 -7.31
CA VAL A 10 -18.10 11.86 -7.95
C VAL A 10 -18.33 12.64 -9.25
N ALA A 11 -19.31 12.22 -10.08
CA ALA A 11 -19.68 12.95 -11.30
C ALA A 11 -20.21 14.37 -11.05
N ARG A 12 -20.65 14.68 -9.83
CA ARG A 12 -21.07 16.02 -9.38
C ARG A 12 -19.93 16.81 -8.73
N GLY A 13 -18.70 16.31 -8.77
CA GLY A 13 -17.52 16.96 -8.19
C GLY A 13 -17.35 16.74 -6.68
N VAL A 14 -18.08 15.80 -6.08
CA VAL A 14 -17.84 15.43 -4.67
C VAL A 14 -16.53 14.64 -4.59
N GLU A 15 -15.62 15.08 -3.72
CA GLU A 15 -14.36 14.39 -3.47
C GLU A 15 -14.62 13.03 -2.81
N LEU A 16 -14.01 11.97 -3.35
CA LEU A 16 -14.03 10.64 -2.75
C LEU A 16 -12.64 10.34 -2.17
N VAL A 17 -12.57 10.18 -0.86
CA VAL A 17 -11.33 9.89 -0.13
C VAL A 17 -11.47 8.63 0.71
N GLY A 18 -10.37 7.91 0.86
CA GLY A 18 -10.27 6.76 1.78
C GLY A 18 -9.76 7.17 3.17
N ASP A 19 -9.75 6.19 4.07
CA ASP A 19 -9.14 6.25 5.40
C ASP A 19 -7.66 6.63 5.35
N ILE A 20 -6.89 6.01 4.45
CA ILE A 20 -5.45 6.30 4.28
C ILE A 20 -5.21 7.75 3.85
N GLU A 21 -6.09 8.31 3.01
CA GLU A 21 -6.00 9.71 2.58
C GLU A 21 -6.28 10.67 3.72
N LEU A 22 -7.31 10.39 4.54
CA LEU A 22 -7.61 11.18 5.74
C LEU A 22 -6.45 11.13 6.74
N PHE A 23 -5.88 9.94 6.97
CA PHE A 23 -4.69 9.78 7.80
C PHE A 23 -3.51 10.60 7.25
N ALA A 24 -3.23 10.51 5.95
CA ALA A 24 -2.14 11.24 5.32
C ALA A 24 -2.29 12.77 5.46
N ARG A 25 -3.52 13.29 5.38
CA ARG A 25 -3.82 14.73 5.58
C ARG A 25 -3.60 15.19 7.02
N ALA A 26 -3.74 14.29 7.99
CA ALA A 26 -3.58 14.61 9.40
C ALA A 26 -2.11 14.62 9.87
N LEU A 27 -1.18 14.02 9.10
CA LEU A 27 0.24 13.96 9.47
C LEU A 27 0.88 15.36 9.54
N PRO A 28 1.59 15.75 10.63
CA PRO A 28 2.34 16.96 10.67
C PRO A 28 3.57 16.81 9.77
N PRO A 29 4.14 17.93 9.33
CA PRO A 29 5.38 17.94 8.58
C PRO A 29 6.49 17.15 9.29
N GLY A 30 7.16 16.27 8.55
CA GLY A 30 8.30 15.50 9.04
C GLY A 30 7.95 14.15 9.69
N GLN A 31 6.67 13.81 9.86
CA GLN A 31 6.31 12.46 10.31
C GLN A 31 6.80 11.40 9.31
N ARG A 32 7.48 10.37 9.82
CA ARG A 32 8.07 9.32 8.97
C ARG A 32 7.07 8.20 8.73
N VAL A 33 6.90 7.84 7.46
CA VAL A 33 6.03 6.76 7.02
C VAL A 33 6.76 5.83 6.07
N LEU A 34 6.72 4.52 6.34
CA LEU A 34 7.16 3.45 5.45
C LEU A 34 5.92 2.75 4.90
N ALA A 35 5.86 2.50 3.59
CA ALA A 35 4.68 1.86 2.97
C ALA A 35 5.03 0.51 2.32
N VAL A 36 4.22 -0.51 2.61
CA VAL A 36 4.36 -1.87 2.06
C VAL A 36 3.06 -2.25 1.35
N THR A 37 3.15 -2.52 0.05
CA THR A 37 2.03 -3.08 -0.73
C THR A 37 2.50 -4.26 -1.58
N GLY A 38 1.57 -5.02 -2.15
CA GLY A 38 1.86 -6.28 -2.83
C GLY A 38 0.63 -7.17 -2.91
N SER A 39 0.62 -8.14 -3.81
CA SER A 39 -0.40 -9.19 -3.75
C SER A 39 -0.19 -10.05 -2.50
N ASN A 40 1.04 -10.52 -2.28
CA ASN A 40 1.41 -11.42 -1.20
C ASN A 40 2.58 -10.90 -0.35
N GLY A 41 2.68 -11.39 0.88
CA GLY A 41 3.82 -11.13 1.79
C GLY A 41 3.79 -9.76 2.48
N LYS A 42 2.74 -8.95 2.26
CA LYS A 42 2.59 -7.61 2.85
C LYS A 42 2.72 -7.64 4.37
N SER A 43 1.92 -8.46 5.04
CA SER A 43 1.86 -8.53 6.51
C SER A 43 3.15 -9.01 7.15
N THR A 44 3.83 -9.97 6.52
CA THR A 44 5.13 -10.42 7.01
C THR A 44 6.17 -9.31 6.88
N VAL A 45 6.21 -8.60 5.75
CA VAL A 45 7.19 -7.54 5.52
C VAL A 45 6.88 -6.29 6.35
N SER A 46 5.61 -5.91 6.51
CA SER A 46 5.23 -4.77 7.38
C SER A 46 5.58 -5.05 8.83
N ALA A 47 5.27 -6.25 9.34
CA ALA A 47 5.67 -6.66 10.69
C ALA A 47 7.20 -6.66 10.87
N LEU A 48 7.95 -7.30 9.96
CA LEU A 48 9.41 -7.31 10.00
C LEU A 48 10.00 -5.89 9.92
N THR A 49 9.42 -5.02 9.11
CA THR A 49 9.84 -3.62 9.01
C THR A 49 9.64 -2.90 10.34
N GLY A 50 8.51 -3.12 11.02
CA GLY A 50 8.27 -2.61 12.36
C GLY A 50 9.32 -3.07 13.37
N GLU A 51 9.66 -4.36 13.37
CA GLU A 51 10.70 -4.91 14.24
C GLU A 51 12.10 -4.33 13.93
N LEU A 52 12.44 -4.14 12.67
CA LEU A 52 13.71 -3.51 12.28
C LEU A 52 13.81 -2.06 12.73
N VAL A 53 12.72 -1.29 12.65
CA VAL A 53 12.67 0.08 13.17
C VAL A 53 12.88 0.09 14.69
N ARG A 54 12.21 -0.82 15.42
CA ARG A 54 12.37 -0.97 16.87
C ARG A 54 13.80 -1.38 17.24
N ALA A 55 14.39 -2.31 16.50
CA ALA A 55 15.78 -2.73 16.68
C ALA A 55 16.78 -1.59 16.43
N ALA A 56 16.42 -0.60 15.62
CA ALA A 56 17.20 0.62 15.42
C ALA A 56 17.02 1.68 16.54
N GLY A 57 16.29 1.35 17.61
CA GLY A 57 16.06 2.24 18.75
C GLY A 57 14.98 3.29 18.54
N LEU A 58 14.11 3.12 17.53
CA LEU A 58 12.99 4.03 17.23
C LEU A 58 11.66 3.38 17.59
N SER A 59 10.69 4.19 18.02
CA SER A 59 9.32 3.71 18.19
C SER A 59 8.63 3.51 16.84
N ALA A 60 7.88 2.41 16.70
CA ALA A 60 7.19 2.05 15.46
C ALA A 60 5.75 1.62 15.74
N ALA A 61 4.81 2.04 14.89
CA ALA A 61 3.47 1.47 14.81
C ALA A 61 3.26 0.84 13.43
N VAL A 62 2.75 -0.40 13.41
CA VAL A 62 2.43 -1.12 12.16
C VAL A 62 0.91 -1.12 12.02
N ILE A 63 0.40 -0.36 11.06
CA ILE A 63 -1.03 -0.05 10.92
C ILE A 63 -1.46 -0.15 9.45
N GLY A 64 -2.76 -0.10 9.17
CA GLY A 64 -3.31 -0.08 7.80
C GLY A 64 -4.23 -1.25 7.49
N ASN A 65 -4.00 -1.92 6.36
CA ASN A 65 -4.86 -2.99 5.85
C ASN A 65 -5.00 -4.19 6.80
N ILE A 66 -3.97 -4.48 7.59
CA ILE A 66 -3.95 -5.55 8.60
C ILE A 66 -3.38 -4.96 9.89
N GLY A 67 -3.94 -5.38 11.02
CA GLY A 67 -3.62 -4.84 12.34
C GLY A 67 -4.57 -3.71 12.69
N GLU A 68 -4.02 -2.63 13.24
CA GLU A 68 -4.78 -1.47 13.68
C GLU A 68 -5.17 -0.58 12.46
N PRO A 69 -6.44 -0.15 12.35
CA PRO A 69 -6.87 0.83 11.36
C PRO A 69 -6.12 2.16 11.52
N VAL A 70 -5.81 2.84 10.41
CA VAL A 70 -5.06 4.11 10.47
C VAL A 70 -5.78 5.23 11.22
N LEU A 71 -7.11 5.20 11.24
CA LEU A 71 -7.91 6.22 11.92
C LEU A 71 -7.97 6.01 13.43
N ASP A 72 -7.71 4.80 13.91
CA ASP A 72 -7.63 4.52 15.35
C ASP A 72 -6.36 5.20 15.92
N ALA A 73 -5.22 5.07 15.24
CA ALA A 73 -3.99 5.79 15.58
C ALA A 73 -4.16 7.33 15.57
N LEU A 74 -5.08 7.86 14.75
CA LEU A 74 -5.43 9.28 14.76
C LEU A 74 -6.28 9.62 16.00
N ALA A 75 -7.30 8.82 16.32
CA ALA A 75 -8.13 9.01 17.50
C ALA A 75 -7.31 8.92 18.80
N GLU A 76 -6.42 7.92 18.90
CA GLU A 76 -5.52 7.78 20.05
C GLU A 76 -4.64 9.01 20.26
N HIS A 77 -4.22 9.66 19.17
CA HIS A 77 -3.47 10.89 19.24
C HIS A 77 -4.28 12.08 19.71
N GLU A 78 -5.52 12.20 19.24
CA GLU A 78 -6.46 13.22 19.73
C GLU A 78 -6.70 13.06 21.24
N ASP A 79 -6.65 11.83 21.75
CA ASP A 79 -6.71 11.49 23.18
C ASP A 79 -5.38 11.70 23.95
N GLY A 80 -4.35 12.24 23.28
CA GLY A 80 -3.07 12.62 23.88
C GLY A 80 -1.95 11.60 23.73
N THR A 81 -2.17 10.51 22.99
CA THR A 81 -1.11 9.54 22.68
C THR A 81 -0.08 10.17 21.75
N ARG A 82 1.21 10.05 22.09
CA ARG A 82 2.29 10.53 21.23
C ARG A 82 2.45 9.62 20.02
N TRP A 83 2.63 10.21 18.85
CA TRP A 83 2.96 9.45 17.66
C TRP A 83 4.29 8.70 17.75
N PRO A 84 4.40 7.54 17.08
CA PRO A 84 5.66 6.84 16.95
C PRO A 84 6.64 7.65 16.09
N ASP A 85 7.92 7.34 16.23
CA ASP A 85 8.96 7.92 15.40
C ASP A 85 8.79 7.54 13.92
N VAL A 86 8.20 6.36 13.64
CA VAL A 86 7.91 5.85 12.29
C VAL A 86 6.58 5.09 12.27
N PHE A 87 5.71 5.40 11.30
CA PHE A 87 4.59 4.55 10.93
C PHE A 87 5.00 3.57 9.83
N VAL A 88 4.59 2.30 9.95
CA VAL A 88 4.72 1.30 8.90
C VAL A 88 3.33 0.95 8.41
N LEU A 89 2.99 1.40 7.21
CA LEU A 89 1.69 1.17 6.59
C LEU A 89 1.70 -0.09 5.74
N GLU A 90 0.83 -1.04 6.08
CA GLU A 90 0.42 -2.07 5.14
C GLU A 90 -0.72 -1.53 4.27
N LEU A 91 -0.56 -1.53 2.95
CA LEU A 91 -1.56 -0.97 2.03
C LEU A 91 -2.08 -2.02 1.05
N SER A 92 -3.41 -2.14 0.97
CA SER A 92 -4.06 -2.86 -0.13
C SER A 92 -4.09 -2.03 -1.42
N SER A 93 -4.33 -2.68 -2.56
CA SER A 93 -4.53 -1.94 -3.82
C SER A 93 -5.79 -1.06 -3.80
N PHE A 94 -6.86 -1.51 -3.12
CA PHE A 94 -8.10 -0.73 -3.04
C PHE A 94 -7.93 0.57 -2.26
N GLN A 95 -7.11 0.57 -1.21
CA GLN A 95 -6.81 1.78 -0.45
C GLN A 95 -5.95 2.75 -1.27
N LEU A 96 -5.05 2.24 -2.11
CA LEU A 96 -4.22 3.09 -2.98
C LEU A 96 -5.03 3.80 -4.06
N GLU A 97 -6.14 3.22 -4.55
CA GLU A 97 -7.03 3.85 -5.54
C GLU A 97 -7.64 5.18 -5.05
N THR A 98 -7.80 5.35 -3.73
CA THR A 98 -8.40 6.55 -3.11
C THR A 98 -7.40 7.39 -2.30
N THR A 99 -6.10 7.13 -2.47
CA THR A 99 -5.02 7.82 -1.73
C THR A 99 -4.15 8.62 -2.69
N THR A 100 -3.99 9.91 -2.43
CA THR A 100 -3.21 10.83 -3.28
C THR A 100 -2.22 11.70 -2.48
N GLY A 101 -2.51 11.96 -1.21
CA GLY A 101 -1.74 12.81 -0.30
C GLY A 101 -0.62 12.10 0.46
N LEU A 102 -0.58 10.76 0.47
CA LEU A 102 0.44 10.02 1.21
C LEU A 102 1.85 10.25 0.61
N ARG A 103 2.81 10.55 1.49
CA ARG A 103 4.22 10.83 1.13
C ARG A 103 5.17 9.98 2.00
N PRO A 104 5.31 8.67 1.74
CA PRO A 104 6.18 7.84 2.54
C PRO A 104 7.65 8.13 2.21
N ILE A 105 8.53 8.03 3.21
CA ILE A 105 9.98 8.20 3.02
C ILE A 105 10.58 7.03 2.22
N ALA A 106 9.94 5.87 2.26
CA ALA A 106 10.22 4.73 1.40
C ALA A 106 8.95 3.89 1.21
N ALA A 107 8.80 3.31 0.01
CA ALA A 107 7.69 2.44 -0.32
C ALA A 107 8.17 1.22 -1.11
N THR A 108 7.48 0.08 -0.94
CA THR A 108 7.77 -1.11 -1.72
C THR A 108 6.50 -1.75 -2.26
N VAL A 109 6.60 -2.21 -3.51
CA VAL A 109 5.61 -3.09 -4.15
C VAL A 109 6.25 -4.46 -4.25
N LEU A 110 5.90 -5.36 -3.32
CA LEU A 110 6.57 -6.65 -3.16
C LEU A 110 6.43 -7.55 -4.39
N ASN A 111 5.21 -7.64 -4.91
CA ASN A 111 4.85 -8.43 -6.07
C ASN A 111 3.47 -7.98 -6.60
N VAL A 112 3.27 -8.23 -7.87
CA VAL A 112 1.98 -8.08 -8.57
C VAL A 112 1.67 -9.45 -9.19
N THR A 113 0.52 -10.02 -8.84
CA THR A 113 0.04 -11.30 -9.40
C THR A 113 -1.30 -11.09 -10.08
N GLU A 114 -1.60 -11.93 -11.07
CA GLU A 114 -2.75 -11.79 -11.98
C GLU A 114 -4.13 -11.89 -11.31
N ASN A 115 -4.22 -12.23 -10.02
CA ASN A 115 -5.48 -12.39 -9.28
C ASN A 115 -6.25 -11.08 -9.03
N HIS A 116 -5.79 -9.96 -9.59
CA HIS A 116 -6.43 -8.63 -9.52
C HIS A 116 -6.53 -7.94 -10.90
N LEU A 117 -6.24 -8.66 -12.00
CA LEU A 117 -6.29 -8.11 -13.37
C LEU A 117 -7.70 -7.91 -13.93
N ASP A 118 -8.73 -8.41 -13.25
CA ASP A 118 -10.13 -8.27 -13.62
C ASP A 118 -10.64 -6.80 -13.59
N ARG A 119 -9.81 -5.85 -13.12
CA ARG A 119 -10.14 -4.42 -13.05
C ARG A 119 -9.19 -3.47 -13.79
N TYR A 120 -8.11 -3.96 -14.38
CA TYR A 120 -7.05 -3.11 -14.95
C TYR A 120 -6.71 -3.56 -16.37
N SER A 121 -6.61 -2.59 -17.29
CA SER A 121 -6.30 -2.80 -18.71
C SER A 121 -4.90 -3.36 -18.99
N GLY A 122 -4.01 -3.35 -17.98
CA GLY A 122 -2.66 -3.88 -18.07
C GLY A 122 -1.88 -3.76 -16.76
N ILE A 123 -0.75 -4.48 -16.68
CA ILE A 123 0.12 -4.54 -15.48
C ILE A 123 0.82 -3.21 -15.20
N ASP A 124 0.99 -2.38 -16.23
CA ASP A 124 1.68 -1.09 -16.18
C ASP A 124 0.81 0.00 -15.52
N ASP A 125 -0.50 0.03 -15.80
CA ASP A 125 -1.45 0.93 -15.12
C ASP A 125 -1.57 0.61 -13.63
N TYR A 126 -1.50 -0.68 -13.27
CA TYR A 126 -1.52 -1.13 -11.88
C TYR A 126 -0.23 -0.79 -11.13
N ALA A 127 0.93 -0.93 -11.79
CA ALA A 127 2.20 -0.52 -11.23
C ALA A 127 2.24 1.01 -11.02
N ALA A 128 1.68 1.78 -11.96
CA ALA A 128 1.57 3.24 -11.86
C ALA A 128 0.62 3.68 -10.73
N ALA A 129 -0.54 3.02 -10.56
CA ALA A 129 -1.46 3.29 -9.44
C ALA A 129 -0.84 3.02 -8.05
N ARG A 130 0.23 2.22 -8.00
CA ARG A 130 0.99 1.93 -6.78
C ARG A 130 2.18 2.84 -6.53
N MET A 131 2.48 3.79 -7.44
CA MET A 131 3.58 4.74 -7.26
C MET A 131 3.14 5.87 -6.31
N LEU A 132 3.57 5.80 -5.06
CA LEU A 132 3.34 6.85 -4.08
C LEU A 132 4.28 8.05 -4.32
N PRO A 133 3.78 9.29 -4.44
CA PRO A 133 4.60 10.46 -4.75
C PRO A 133 5.70 10.71 -3.71
N GLY A 134 6.90 11.08 -4.16
CA GLY A 134 8.02 11.49 -3.29
C GLY A 134 8.78 10.36 -2.60
N SER A 135 8.45 9.10 -2.87
CA SER A 135 9.08 7.94 -2.25
C SER A 135 10.15 7.30 -3.13
N ARG A 136 11.20 6.74 -2.51
CA ARG A 136 12.06 5.75 -3.20
C ARG A 136 11.26 4.44 -3.29
N VAL A 137 10.68 4.18 -4.46
CA VAL A 137 9.87 2.97 -4.71
C VAL A 137 10.77 1.84 -5.23
N ALA A 138 10.82 0.72 -4.50
CA ALA A 138 11.30 -0.54 -5.05
C ALA A 138 10.11 -1.38 -5.52
N ALA A 139 9.98 -1.61 -6.82
CA ALA A 139 8.96 -2.50 -7.38
C ALA A 139 9.62 -3.72 -8.02
N ARG A 140 9.15 -4.93 -7.70
CA ARG A 140 9.53 -6.16 -8.41
C ARG A 140 8.30 -6.74 -9.10
N SER A 141 8.26 -6.67 -10.43
CA SER A 141 7.31 -7.43 -11.23
C SER A 141 7.75 -8.89 -11.30
N CYS A 142 6.86 -9.82 -10.97
CA CYS A 142 7.11 -11.26 -11.14
C CYS A 142 6.32 -11.75 -12.37
N SER A 143 6.88 -11.57 -13.57
CA SER A 143 6.25 -11.96 -14.84
C SER A 143 6.74 -13.31 -15.39
N ARG A 144 7.16 -14.26 -14.56
CA ARG A 144 7.54 -15.60 -15.03
C ARG A 144 6.85 -16.69 -14.23
N LEU A 145 5.85 -17.32 -14.84
CA LEU A 145 5.61 -18.77 -14.76
C LEU A 145 4.56 -19.29 -15.77
N THR A 146 4.50 -18.78 -17.01
CA THR A 146 3.83 -19.52 -18.10
C THR A 146 4.52 -19.30 -19.45
N SER A 147 5.48 -20.14 -19.80
CA SER A 147 5.78 -20.40 -21.21
C SER A 147 6.21 -21.86 -21.41
N SER A 148 5.30 -22.59 -22.05
CA SER A 148 5.51 -23.80 -22.87
C SER A 148 6.24 -25.00 -22.25
N ARG A 149 5.47 -26.01 -21.81
CA ARG A 149 5.87 -27.40 -22.09
C ARG A 149 5.65 -27.63 -23.59
N SER A 150 6.68 -27.37 -24.39
CA SER A 150 6.77 -27.90 -25.75
C SER A 150 7.59 -29.19 -25.69
N SER A 151 7.00 -30.27 -26.15
CA SER A 151 7.63 -31.58 -26.36
C SER A 151 8.91 -31.44 -27.17
N ALA A 152 10.00 -32.06 -26.71
CA ALA A 152 11.14 -32.39 -27.54
C ALA A 152 11.75 -33.71 -27.05
N ASN A 153 11.69 -34.70 -27.94
CA ASN A 153 12.40 -35.97 -27.87
C ASN A 153 13.89 -35.75 -27.55
N ILE A 154 14.44 -36.56 -26.64
CA ILE A 154 15.86 -36.91 -26.66
C ILE A 154 15.94 -38.42 -26.75
N THR A 155 16.36 -38.87 -27.93
CA THR A 155 16.87 -40.20 -28.24
C THR A 155 18.19 -40.40 -27.51
N ARG A 156 18.31 -41.48 -26.74
CA ARG A 156 19.48 -42.36 -26.66
C ARG A 156 19.02 -43.75 -26.30
#